data_AF-A0A439D841-F1
#
_entry.id   AF-A0A439D841-F1
#
_cell.length_a   1.000
_cell.length_b   1.000
_cell.length_c   1.000
_cell.angle_alpha   90.00
_cell.angle_beta   90.00
_cell.angle_gamma   90.00
#
_symmetry.space_group_name_H-M   'P 1'
#
loop_
_entity.id
_entity.type
_entity.pdbx_description
1 polymer ?
#
loop_
_entity_poly.entity_id
_entity_poly.type
_entity_poly.pdbx_seq_one_letter_code
_entity_poly.pdbx_strand_id
1 'polypeptide(L)'
;MKFSILSSLLFFSWQSSTILAAPLESRESTNILDVRANLIPTPDQVNELIEDPSKFSDWAKIGEPQIDKAIFFTGQSSQKINQIVSWANSMGLTSVRNIWNSANFYQRGQYKGVDNDTFRNFQKAFSKYYADQTKGTAWLIFPQDSTPAASGIFWSVELDEIINEAKVDKIVWIDQNKITDSGYDWMNEQKLYWQKGEDKPAGA
;
A
#
# COMPACT_ATOMS: atom_id res chain seq x y z
N MET A 1 -70.34 -24.44 25.87
CA MET A 1 -70.86 -23.12 25.44
C MET A 1 -70.31 -22.80 24.05
N LYS A 2 -71.19 -22.56 23.07
CA LYS A 2 -70.85 -21.86 21.82
C LYS A 2 -71.02 -20.37 22.08
N PHE A 3 -70.13 -19.51 21.62
CA PHE A 3 -70.46 -18.19 21.07
C PHE A 3 -69.30 -17.69 20.19
N SER A 4 -69.67 -17.27 18.98
CA SER A 4 -68.86 -16.61 17.95
C SER A 4 -68.97 -15.10 18.14
N ILE A 5 -67.90 -14.34 17.89
CA ILE A 5 -68.00 -12.89 17.62
C ILE A 5 -67.01 -12.51 16.51
N LEU A 6 -67.59 -12.08 15.39
CA LEU A 6 -66.98 -11.27 14.33
C LEU A 6 -66.46 -9.92 14.89
N SER A 7 -65.32 -9.44 14.42
CA SER A 7 -65.20 -8.01 14.00
C SER A 7 -63.91 -7.70 13.25
N SER A 8 -64.10 -7.55 11.94
CA SER A 8 -63.58 -6.55 11.02
C SER A 8 -62.75 -5.38 11.59
N LEU A 9 -61.61 -5.12 10.95
CA LEU A 9 -61.09 -3.76 10.74
C LEU A 9 -60.47 -3.67 9.33
N LEU A 10 -61.27 -3.13 8.42
CA LEU A 10 -60.85 -2.55 7.14
C LEU A 10 -60.19 -1.21 7.42
N PHE A 11 -59.09 -0.87 6.74
CA PHE A 11 -58.93 0.46 6.13
C PHE A 11 -58.02 0.41 4.90
N PHE A 12 -58.58 0.94 3.82
CA PHE A 12 -58.00 1.21 2.51
C PHE A 12 -56.97 2.34 2.56
N SER A 13 -55.95 2.29 1.69
CA SER A 13 -55.65 3.42 0.79
C SER A 13 -54.79 3.00 -0.40
N TRP A 14 -55.29 3.33 -1.59
CA TRP A 14 -54.53 3.43 -2.84
C TRP A 14 -53.58 4.63 -2.79
N GLN A 15 -52.39 4.52 -3.38
CA GLN A 15 -52.05 5.16 -4.65
C GLN A 15 -50.57 4.97 -5.05
N SER A 16 -50.43 4.43 -6.26
CA SER A 16 -49.38 4.49 -7.27
C SER A 16 -48.03 5.17 -7.00
N SER A 17 -46.97 4.49 -7.39
CA SER A 17 -45.90 5.09 -8.21
C SER A 17 -45.40 4.06 -9.21
N THR A 18 -45.76 4.27 -10.47
CA THR A 18 -45.00 3.79 -11.62
C THR A 18 -43.57 4.28 -11.47
N ILE A 19 -42.65 3.40 -11.10
CA ILE A 19 -41.24 3.58 -11.46
C ILE A 19 -41.04 2.80 -12.74
N LEU A 20 -40.77 3.58 -13.77
CA LEU A 20 -40.28 3.22 -15.09
C LEU A 20 -39.33 2.02 -15.00
N ALA A 21 -39.65 0.96 -15.75
CA ALA A 21 -38.70 -0.12 -16.00
C ALA A 21 -37.44 0.48 -16.63
N ALA A 22 -36.39 0.66 -15.83
CA ALA A 22 -35.06 0.81 -16.37
C ALA A 22 -34.66 -0.56 -16.95
N PRO A 23 -34.18 -0.62 -18.20
CA PRO A 23 -33.72 -1.89 -18.76
C PRO A 23 -32.61 -2.44 -17.87
N LEU A 24 -32.74 -3.72 -17.52
CA LEU A 24 -31.63 -4.55 -17.05
C LEU A 24 -30.61 -4.65 -18.19
N GLU A 25 -29.78 -3.64 -18.38
CA GLU A 25 -28.46 -3.81 -18.97
C GLU A 25 -27.50 -4.35 -17.89
N SER A 26 -27.93 -5.41 -17.21
CA SER A 26 -27.06 -6.26 -16.40
C SER A 26 -26.52 -7.36 -17.29
N ARG A 27 -25.65 -7.02 -18.26
CA ARG A 27 -24.90 -8.03 -18.99
C ARG A 27 -23.59 -7.58 -19.65
N GLU A 28 -22.90 -6.61 -19.06
CA GLU A 28 -21.47 -6.38 -19.36
C GLU A 28 -20.58 -6.22 -18.11
N SER A 29 -21.07 -6.54 -16.91
CA SER A 29 -20.24 -6.53 -15.69
C SER A 29 -19.77 -7.92 -15.22
N THR A 30 -20.10 -8.99 -15.94
CA THR A 30 -19.75 -10.36 -15.57
C THR A 30 -18.45 -10.89 -16.18
N ASN A 31 -17.65 -10.05 -16.84
CA ASN A 31 -16.31 -10.40 -17.33
C ASN A 31 -15.15 -9.70 -16.59
N ILE A 32 -15.41 -9.04 -15.45
CA ILE A 32 -14.36 -8.45 -14.59
C ILE A 32 -14.15 -9.31 -13.32
N LEU A 33 -14.53 -10.57 -13.38
CA LEU A 33 -14.22 -11.58 -12.37
C LEU A 33 -13.27 -12.59 -13.04
N ASP A 34 -12.07 -12.74 -12.49
CA ASP A 34 -11.07 -13.79 -12.78
C ASP A 34 -10.06 -13.67 -13.95
N VAL A 35 -9.48 -12.49 -14.20
CA VAL A 35 -8.13 -12.40 -14.82
C VAL A 35 -7.28 -11.29 -14.19
N ARG A 36 -6.96 -11.38 -12.89
CA ARG A 36 -5.82 -10.62 -12.29
C ARG A 36 -4.68 -11.53 -11.83
N ALA A 37 -4.63 -12.76 -12.34
CA ALA A 37 -3.46 -13.60 -12.23
C ALA A 37 -2.42 -13.16 -13.28
N ASN A 38 -1.32 -12.53 -12.83
CA ASN A 38 -0.15 -12.10 -13.61
C ASN A 38 -0.27 -10.78 -14.42
N LEU A 39 -0.70 -9.69 -13.78
CA LEU A 39 -0.50 -8.33 -14.32
C LEU A 39 0.97 -7.90 -14.15
N ILE A 40 1.84 -8.30 -15.09
CA ILE A 40 3.16 -7.70 -15.27
C ILE A 40 3.01 -6.62 -16.34
N PRO A 41 3.38 -5.36 -16.08
CA PRO A 41 3.36 -4.32 -17.10
C PRO A 41 4.25 -4.68 -18.29
N THR A 42 3.81 -4.37 -19.51
CA THR A 42 4.65 -4.47 -20.71
C THR A 42 5.80 -3.45 -20.64
N PRO A 43 6.88 -3.59 -21.45
CA PRO A 43 7.95 -2.60 -21.47
C PRO A 43 7.47 -1.16 -21.72
N ASP A 44 6.51 -0.96 -22.62
CA ASP A 44 5.94 0.37 -22.90
C ASP A 44 5.19 0.92 -21.67
N GLN A 45 4.40 0.08 -21.00
CA GLN A 45 3.70 0.45 -19.75
C GLN A 45 4.69 0.75 -18.62
N VAL A 46 5.83 0.04 -18.54
CA VAL A 46 6.87 0.35 -17.56
C VAL A 46 7.43 1.75 -17.80
N ASN A 47 7.73 2.12 -19.04
CA ASN A 47 8.21 3.47 -19.36
C ASN A 47 7.16 4.53 -19.05
N GLU A 48 5.90 4.28 -19.42
CA GLU A 48 4.79 5.18 -19.11
C GLU A 48 4.62 5.40 -17.59
N LEU A 49 4.73 4.34 -16.79
CA LEU A 49 4.65 4.42 -15.32
C LEU A 49 5.85 5.15 -14.70
N ILE A 50 7.03 5.08 -15.32
CA ILE A 50 8.20 5.87 -14.91
C ILE A 50 7.97 7.36 -15.20
N GLU A 51 7.42 7.70 -16.36
CA GLU A 51 7.17 9.07 -16.79
C GLU A 51 6.02 9.74 -16.04
N ASP A 52 4.95 8.99 -15.77
CA ASP A 52 3.77 9.45 -15.05
C ASP A 52 3.44 8.54 -13.85
N PRO A 53 4.03 8.83 -12.67
CA PRO A 53 3.78 8.06 -11.46
C PRO A 53 2.32 8.06 -10.98
N SER A 54 1.45 8.97 -11.45
CA SER A 54 0.05 8.97 -11.03
C SER A 54 -0.71 7.71 -11.50
N LYS A 55 -0.27 7.13 -12.62
CA LYS A 55 -0.80 5.89 -13.19
C LYS A 55 -0.52 4.66 -12.35
N PHE A 56 0.39 4.73 -11.37
CA PHE A 56 0.57 3.63 -10.41
C PHE A 56 -0.68 3.33 -9.59
N SER A 57 -1.62 4.27 -9.49
CA SER A 57 -2.93 4.05 -8.85
C SER A 57 -3.73 2.89 -9.47
N ASP A 58 -3.57 2.60 -10.77
CA ASP A 58 -4.21 1.47 -11.44
C ASP A 58 -3.59 0.12 -11.04
N TRP A 59 -2.35 0.14 -10.54
CA TRP A 59 -1.56 -1.04 -10.21
C TRP A 59 -1.40 -1.26 -8.70
N ALA A 60 -1.74 -0.25 -7.90
CA ALA A 60 -1.69 -0.28 -6.45
C ALA A 60 -3.05 -0.61 -5.82
N LYS A 61 -3.03 -1.02 -4.55
CA LYS A 61 -4.22 -1.17 -3.72
C LYS A 61 -4.74 0.21 -3.32
N ILE A 62 -6.03 0.44 -3.55
CA ILE A 62 -6.69 1.70 -3.23
C ILE A 62 -6.66 1.93 -1.72
N GLY A 63 -6.25 3.14 -1.31
CA GLY A 63 -6.24 3.56 0.09
C GLY A 63 -5.08 3.01 0.93
N GLU A 64 -4.09 2.37 0.30
CA GLU A 64 -2.87 1.90 0.97
C GLU A 64 -1.66 2.81 0.65
N PRO A 65 -0.71 2.98 1.59
CA PRO A 65 -0.78 2.49 2.97
C PRO A 65 -1.81 3.26 3.79
N GLN A 66 -2.46 2.59 4.74
CA GLN A 66 -3.28 3.25 5.75
C GLN A 66 -2.44 4.20 6.62
N ILE A 67 -3.10 5.20 7.23
CA ILE A 67 -2.46 6.15 8.15
C ILE A 67 -1.76 5.37 9.27
N ASP A 68 -0.53 5.78 9.62
CA ASP A 68 0.31 5.16 10.64
C ASP A 68 0.78 3.72 10.36
N LYS A 69 0.53 3.18 9.16
CA LYS A 69 0.85 1.77 8.82
C LYS A 69 2.01 1.57 7.87
N ALA A 70 2.59 2.63 7.31
CA ALA A 70 3.64 2.51 6.31
C ALA A 70 4.98 2.05 6.91
N ILE A 71 5.57 1.00 6.34
CA ILE A 71 6.94 0.58 6.66
C ILE A 71 7.90 0.74 5.48
N PHE A 72 9.11 1.18 5.80
CA PHE A 72 10.25 1.32 4.90
C PHE A 72 11.41 0.42 5.35
N PHE A 73 12.23 -0.01 4.40
CA PHE A 73 13.45 -0.78 4.65
C PHE A 73 14.40 -0.58 3.48
N THR A 74 15.71 -0.75 3.69
CA THR A 74 16.71 -0.57 2.63
C THR A 74 18.01 -1.30 2.91
N GLY A 75 18.74 -1.70 1.87
CA GLY A 75 20.08 -2.31 2.00
C GLY A 75 20.13 -3.73 2.57
N GLN A 76 19.01 -4.33 2.97
CA GLN A 76 18.98 -5.71 3.48
C GLN A 76 19.04 -6.77 2.38
N SER A 77 19.49 -7.97 2.74
CA SER A 77 19.42 -9.15 1.87
C SER A 77 17.97 -9.59 1.59
N SER A 78 17.73 -10.28 0.48
CA SER A 78 16.38 -10.76 0.12
C SER A 78 15.73 -11.60 1.22
N GLN A 79 16.51 -12.44 1.92
CA GLN A 79 16.01 -13.24 3.05
C GLN A 79 15.54 -12.34 4.19
N LYS A 80 16.34 -11.33 4.57
CA LYS A 80 16.00 -10.39 5.63
C LYS A 80 14.82 -9.50 5.24
N ILE A 81 14.73 -9.06 3.98
CA ILE A 81 13.56 -8.32 3.49
C ILE A 81 12.29 -9.17 3.62
N ASN A 82 12.31 -10.43 3.20
CA ASN A 82 11.15 -11.30 3.32
C ASN A 82 10.74 -11.51 4.78
N GLN A 83 11.70 -11.61 5.69
CA GLN A 83 11.45 -11.65 7.14
C GLN A 83 10.80 -10.36 7.65
N ILE A 84 11.32 -9.20 7.25
CA ILE A 84 10.76 -7.87 7.60
C ILE A 84 9.32 -7.75 7.11
N VAL A 85 9.07 -8.06 5.83
CA VAL A 85 7.74 -7.96 5.24
C VAL A 85 6.76 -8.94 5.89
N SER A 86 7.17 -10.18 6.17
CA SER A 86 6.33 -11.16 6.87
C SER A 86 5.96 -10.69 8.27
N TRP A 87 6.94 -10.18 9.02
CA TRP A 87 6.72 -9.65 10.36
C TRP A 87 5.79 -8.44 10.32
N ALA A 88 6.05 -7.46 9.45
CA ALA A 88 5.25 -6.25 9.32
C ALA A 88 3.79 -6.56 8.98
N ASN A 89 3.55 -7.49 8.05
CA ASN A 89 2.20 -7.95 7.72
C ASN A 89 1.48 -8.53 8.94
N SER A 90 2.18 -9.31 9.78
CA SER A 90 1.58 -9.87 11.00
C SER A 90 1.23 -8.82 12.04
N MET A 91 1.83 -7.63 11.96
CA MET A 91 1.55 -6.45 12.79
C MET A 91 0.51 -5.50 12.15
N GLY A 92 -0.01 -5.84 10.96
CA GLY A 92 -0.91 -4.97 10.21
C GLY A 92 -0.24 -3.73 9.63
N LEU A 93 1.07 -3.78 9.41
CA LEU A 93 1.86 -2.76 8.73
C LEU A 93 1.99 -3.10 7.24
N THR A 94 2.09 -2.07 6.40
CA THR A 94 2.07 -2.19 4.94
C THR A 94 3.39 -1.68 4.38
N SER A 95 4.13 -2.52 3.63
CA SER A 95 5.29 -2.07 2.85
C SER A 95 4.94 -1.77 1.40
N VAL A 96 5.86 -1.11 0.70
CA VAL A 96 5.84 -0.97 -0.77
C VAL A 96 5.62 -2.31 -1.50
N ARG A 97 6.03 -3.46 -0.95
CA ARG A 97 5.76 -4.78 -1.56
C ARG A 97 4.29 -5.18 -1.50
N ASN A 98 3.56 -4.68 -0.51
CA ASN A 98 2.21 -5.12 -0.19
C ASN A 98 1.14 -4.34 -0.96
N ILE A 99 1.46 -3.13 -1.42
CA ILE A 99 0.50 -2.27 -2.11
C ILE A 99 0.40 -2.62 -3.60
N TRP A 100 1.40 -3.25 -4.21
CA TRP A 100 1.28 -3.70 -5.60
C TRP A 100 0.25 -4.83 -5.68
N ASN A 101 -0.65 -4.77 -6.67
CA ASN A 101 -1.76 -5.72 -6.79
C ASN A 101 -1.32 -7.16 -7.15
N SER A 102 -0.04 -7.38 -7.48
CA SER A 102 0.52 -8.68 -7.83
C SER A 102 1.73 -9.03 -6.94
N ALA A 103 2.14 -10.30 -6.90
CA ALA A 103 3.32 -10.73 -6.11
C ALA A 103 4.66 -10.51 -6.85
N ASN A 104 4.63 -9.89 -8.03
CA ASN A 104 5.72 -9.88 -9.01
C ASN A 104 6.56 -8.60 -9.05
N PHE A 105 6.17 -7.52 -8.38
CA PHE A 105 6.76 -6.20 -8.56
C PHE A 105 8.30 -6.16 -8.42
N TYR A 106 8.84 -6.89 -7.44
CA TYR A 106 10.29 -6.98 -7.19
C TYR A 106 10.99 -8.11 -7.97
N GLN A 107 10.27 -8.88 -8.79
CA GLN A 107 10.82 -10.05 -9.48
C GLN A 107 11.36 -9.67 -10.85
N ARG A 108 12.60 -9.20 -10.92
CA ARG A 108 13.27 -8.77 -12.16
C ARG A 108 13.07 -9.73 -13.36
N GLY A 109 13.12 -11.05 -13.12
CA GLY A 109 12.98 -12.08 -14.16
C GLY A 109 11.59 -12.15 -14.82
N GLN A 110 10.57 -11.53 -14.22
CA GLN A 110 9.22 -11.44 -14.77
C GLN A 110 9.10 -10.31 -15.82
N TYR A 111 9.96 -9.29 -15.76
CA TYR A 111 9.96 -8.11 -16.64
C TYR A 111 10.82 -8.34 -17.88
N LYS A 112 10.38 -9.26 -18.75
CA LYS A 112 11.08 -9.58 -20.01
C LYS A 112 11.05 -8.37 -20.96
N GLY A 113 12.18 -8.05 -21.59
CA GLY A 113 12.29 -6.92 -22.53
C GLY A 113 12.52 -5.55 -21.87
N VAL A 114 12.42 -5.47 -20.53
CA VAL A 114 12.85 -4.30 -19.76
C VAL A 114 14.31 -4.53 -19.34
N ASP A 115 15.20 -3.57 -19.54
CA ASP A 115 16.59 -3.66 -19.08
C ASP A 115 16.71 -3.38 -17.56
N ASN A 116 17.91 -3.55 -17.00
CA ASN A 116 18.11 -3.41 -15.55
C ASN A 116 17.96 -1.98 -15.05
N ASP A 117 18.37 -0.98 -15.83
CA ASP A 117 18.30 0.42 -15.42
C ASP A 117 16.87 0.92 -15.47
N THR A 118 16.15 0.59 -16.54
CA THR A 118 14.70 0.85 -16.64
C THR A 118 13.93 0.17 -15.52
N PHE A 119 14.25 -1.10 -15.20
CA PHE A 119 13.60 -1.79 -14.08
C PHE A 119 13.92 -1.12 -12.73
N ARG A 120 15.15 -0.64 -12.53
CA ARG A 120 15.52 0.08 -11.30
C ARG A 120 14.81 1.43 -11.21
N ASN A 121 14.65 2.14 -12.33
CA ASN A 121 13.90 3.40 -12.38
C ASN A 121 12.42 3.19 -12.12
N PHE A 122 11.85 2.10 -12.64
CA PHE A 122 10.49 1.66 -12.32
C PHE A 122 10.31 1.43 -10.82
N GLN A 123 11.26 0.73 -10.19
CA GLN A 123 11.24 0.53 -8.74
C GLN A 123 11.27 1.84 -7.96
N LYS A 124 12.15 2.77 -8.36
CA LYS A 124 12.23 4.12 -7.76
C LYS A 124 10.92 4.90 -7.93
N ALA A 125 10.35 4.90 -9.13
CA ALA A 125 9.14 5.63 -9.44
C ALA A 125 7.95 5.12 -8.59
N PHE A 126 7.83 3.80 -8.44
CA PHE A 126 6.78 3.24 -7.57
C PHE A 126 7.04 3.47 -6.08
N SER A 127 8.30 3.39 -5.64
CA SER A 127 8.68 3.76 -4.27
C SER A 127 8.36 5.23 -3.97
N LYS A 128 8.57 6.13 -4.95
CA LYS A 128 8.15 7.53 -4.86
C LYS A 128 6.64 7.65 -4.69
N TYR A 129 5.86 6.97 -5.55
CA TYR A 129 4.40 6.90 -5.42
C TYR A 129 3.97 6.40 -4.04
N TYR A 130 4.58 5.32 -3.53
CA TYR A 130 4.28 4.80 -2.19
C TYR A 130 4.57 5.81 -1.07
N ALA A 131 5.70 6.51 -1.16
CA ALA A 131 6.09 7.54 -0.21
C ALA A 131 5.12 8.73 -0.23
N ASP A 132 4.69 9.16 -1.41
CA ASP A 132 3.65 10.18 -1.59
C ASP A 132 2.32 9.77 -0.92
N GLN A 133 1.93 8.50 -1.01
CA GLN A 133 0.68 8.04 -0.37
C GLN A 133 0.78 7.94 1.17
N THR A 134 1.98 8.01 1.75
CA THR A 134 2.22 7.78 3.18
C THR A 134 1.82 8.98 4.05
N LYS A 135 1.18 8.71 5.20
CA LYS A 135 0.62 9.73 6.12
C LYS A 135 0.80 9.35 7.59
N GLY A 136 0.92 10.36 8.45
CA GLY A 136 1.04 10.19 9.91
C GLY A 136 2.42 9.71 10.34
N THR A 137 2.48 8.65 11.12
CA THR A 137 3.71 7.98 11.56
C THR A 137 4.14 6.93 10.54
N ALA A 138 5.37 7.04 10.05
CA ALA A 138 6.01 6.01 9.25
C ALA A 138 7.03 5.22 10.10
N TRP A 139 7.39 4.02 9.64
CA TRP A 139 8.28 3.12 10.37
C TRP A 139 9.45 2.70 9.47
N LEU A 140 10.68 2.97 9.88
CA LEU A 140 11.89 2.47 9.21
C LEU A 140 12.39 1.22 9.93
N ILE A 141 12.41 0.08 9.25
CA ILE A 141 12.96 -1.18 9.78
C ILE A 141 14.36 -1.36 9.21
N PHE A 142 15.37 -1.10 10.05
CA PHE A 142 16.79 -1.09 9.67
C PHE A 142 17.67 -1.27 10.92
N PRO A 143 18.92 -1.80 10.85
CA PRO A 143 19.79 -1.87 12.03
C PRO A 143 19.98 -0.51 12.64
N GLN A 144 19.73 -0.38 13.95
CA GLN A 144 19.84 0.90 14.65
C GLN A 144 21.29 1.37 14.90
N ASP A 145 22.27 0.53 14.60
CA ASP A 145 23.72 0.76 14.69
C ASP A 145 24.36 1.13 13.34
N SER A 146 23.54 1.27 12.29
CA SER A 146 23.96 1.51 10.92
C SER A 146 23.21 2.70 10.32
N THR A 147 23.77 3.32 9.29
CA THR A 147 23.09 4.41 8.56
C THR A 147 22.64 3.93 7.18
N PRO A 148 21.41 4.24 6.74
CA PRO A 148 20.97 3.97 5.37
C PRO A 148 21.93 4.58 4.34
N ALA A 149 22.31 3.80 3.33
CA ALA A 149 23.19 4.26 2.26
C ALA A 149 22.50 5.36 1.44
N ALA A 150 23.24 6.42 1.08
CA ALA A 150 22.72 7.52 0.28
C ALA A 150 22.22 7.09 -1.12
N SER A 151 22.71 5.96 -1.63
CA SER A 151 22.29 5.37 -2.90
C SER A 151 21.08 4.43 -2.82
N GLY A 152 20.59 4.14 -1.60
CA GLY A 152 19.42 3.31 -1.35
C GLY A 152 18.13 4.02 -1.77
N ILE A 153 17.13 3.27 -2.26
CA ILE A 153 15.86 3.85 -2.73
C ILE A 153 15.16 4.63 -1.60
N PHE A 154 15.16 4.10 -0.38
CA PHE A 154 14.62 4.80 0.77
C PHE A 154 15.24 6.18 0.96
N TRP A 155 16.56 6.25 1.06
CA TRP A 155 17.22 7.54 1.31
C TRP A 155 17.14 8.49 0.12
N SER A 156 17.37 7.99 -1.10
CA SER A 156 17.48 8.81 -2.33
C SER A 156 16.16 9.18 -2.99
N VAL A 157 15.04 8.56 -2.60
CA VAL A 157 13.74 8.76 -3.24
C VAL A 157 12.64 8.89 -2.20
N GLU A 158 12.42 7.85 -1.39
CA GLU A 158 11.24 7.81 -0.50
C GLU A 158 11.31 8.88 0.58
N LEU A 159 12.48 9.09 1.18
CA LEU A 159 12.70 10.08 2.22
C LEU A 159 12.57 11.51 1.70
N ASP A 160 13.06 11.79 0.49
CA ASP A 160 12.88 13.11 -0.13
C ASP A 160 11.40 13.39 -0.40
N GLU A 161 10.67 12.41 -0.90
CA GLU A 161 9.23 12.54 -1.14
C GLU A 161 8.46 12.76 0.17
N ILE A 162 8.77 11.99 1.21
CA ILE A 162 8.17 12.15 2.54
C ILE A 162 8.38 13.56 3.09
N ILE A 163 9.59 14.10 2.95
CA ILE A 163 9.93 15.45 3.40
C ILE A 163 9.16 16.51 2.61
N ASN A 164 9.11 16.38 1.27
CA ASN A 164 8.48 17.36 0.39
C ASN A 164 6.96 17.41 0.56
N GLU A 165 6.33 16.25 0.70
CA GLU A 165 4.88 16.12 0.77
C GLU A 165 4.28 16.53 2.13
N ALA A 166 5.11 16.58 3.19
CA ALA A 166 4.74 17.00 4.54
C ALA A 166 3.51 16.30 5.15
N LYS A 167 3.14 15.12 4.65
CA LYS A 167 2.04 14.28 5.16
C LYS A 167 2.44 13.37 6.33
N VAL A 168 3.74 13.13 6.49
CA VAL A 168 4.31 12.29 7.55
C VAL A 168 4.86 13.18 8.66
N ASP A 169 4.47 12.92 9.89
CA ASP A 169 4.89 13.69 11.06
C ASP A 169 6.25 13.22 11.59
N LYS A 170 6.50 11.91 11.57
CA LYS A 170 7.75 11.31 12.04
C LYS A 170 7.98 9.93 11.42
N ILE A 171 9.24 9.53 11.37
CA ILE A 171 9.68 8.18 11.06
C ILE A 171 10.28 7.57 12.32
N VAL A 172 9.64 6.53 12.86
CA VAL A 172 10.16 5.76 13.99
C VAL A 172 11.07 4.65 13.48
N TRP A 173 12.22 4.48 14.12
CA TRP A 173 13.24 3.51 13.74
C TRP A 173 13.09 2.21 14.52
N ILE A 174 12.61 1.17 13.86
CA ILE A 174 12.49 -0.18 14.40
C ILE A 174 13.80 -0.94 14.15
N ASP A 175 14.38 -1.51 15.20
CA ASP A 175 15.58 -2.33 15.06
C ASP A 175 15.23 -3.67 14.40
N GLN A 176 15.73 -3.87 13.17
CA GLN A 176 15.51 -5.10 12.41
C GLN A 176 15.99 -6.37 13.15
N ASN A 177 16.91 -6.25 14.11
CA ASN A 177 17.47 -7.39 14.83
C ASN A 177 16.54 -7.86 15.95
N LYS A 178 15.54 -7.04 16.33
CA LYS A 178 14.58 -7.35 17.39
C LYS A 178 13.24 -7.86 16.88
N ILE A 179 12.95 -7.80 15.58
CA ILE A 179 11.63 -8.19 15.02
C ILE A 179 11.28 -9.69 15.22
N THR A 180 12.25 -10.54 15.56
CA THR A 180 12.02 -11.94 15.92
C THR A 180 11.96 -12.21 17.40
N ASP A 181 12.25 -11.21 18.23
CA ASP A 181 12.16 -11.34 19.68
C ASP A 181 10.68 -11.25 20.10
N SER A 182 10.18 -12.31 20.74
CA SER A 182 8.80 -12.38 21.24
C SER A 182 8.50 -11.35 22.33
N GLY A 183 9.51 -10.82 23.01
CA GLY A 183 9.37 -9.77 24.02
C GLY A 183 9.47 -8.36 23.44
N TYR A 184 9.71 -8.19 22.14
CA TYR A 184 9.91 -6.87 21.55
C TYR A 184 8.58 -6.14 21.33
N ASP A 185 8.36 -5.10 22.13
CA ASP A 185 7.25 -4.17 21.97
C ASP A 185 7.61 -3.00 21.05
N TRP A 186 7.47 -3.24 19.75
CA TRP A 186 7.80 -2.26 18.71
C TRP A 186 6.92 -1.01 18.74
N MET A 187 5.70 -1.08 19.29
CA MET A 187 4.79 0.08 19.37
C MET A 187 5.30 1.13 20.36
N ASN A 188 6.12 0.70 21.33
CA ASN A 188 6.75 1.57 22.32
C ASN A 188 8.12 2.10 21.89
N GLU A 189 8.60 1.76 20.69
CA GLU A 189 9.86 2.28 20.15
C GLU A 189 9.82 3.82 20.04
N GLN A 190 10.78 4.49 20.68
CA GLN A 190 10.86 5.96 20.69
C GLN A 190 12.02 6.48 19.84
N LYS A 191 12.89 5.62 19.33
CA LYS A 191 14.02 6.06 18.51
C LYS A 191 13.49 6.64 17.21
N LEU A 192 13.67 7.94 17.00
CA LEU A 192 13.31 8.62 15.76
C LEU A 192 14.44 8.50 14.75
N TYR A 193 14.07 8.23 13.50
CA TYR A 193 14.97 8.37 12.36
C TYR A 193 14.93 9.80 11.79
N TRP A 194 13.73 10.39 11.74
CA TRP A 194 13.48 11.74 11.25
C TRP A 194 12.13 12.25 11.76
N GLN A 195 12.01 13.57 11.93
CA GLN A 195 10.75 14.24 12.25
C GLN A 195 10.50 15.44 11.34
N LYS A 196 9.22 15.72 11.05
CA LYS A 196 8.80 16.88 10.25
C LYS A 196 9.37 18.18 10.83
N GLY A 197 10.00 18.96 9.95
CA GLY A 197 10.68 20.20 10.30
C GLY A 197 12.18 20.05 10.58
N GLU A 198 12.69 18.82 10.68
CA GLU A 198 14.12 18.54 10.74
C GLU A 198 14.72 18.39 9.34
N ASP A 199 16.00 18.73 9.22
CA ASP A 199 16.77 18.48 8.01
C ASP A 199 16.84 16.99 7.69
N LYS A 200 17.00 16.66 6.40
CA LYS A 200 17.19 15.28 5.96
C LYS A 200 18.43 14.68 6.66
N PRO A 201 18.31 13.51 7.32
CA PRO A 201 19.45 12.84 7.94
C PRO A 201 20.56 12.55 6.94
N ALA A 202 21.82 12.66 7.37
CA ALA A 202 22.96 12.29 6.56
C ALA A 202 22.89 10.81 6.16
N GLY A 203 23.07 10.53 4.87
CA GLY A 203 23.26 9.16 4.37
C GLY A 203 24.69 8.69 4.54
N ALA A 204 24.88 7.37 4.62
CA ALA A 204 26.20 6.74 4.54
C ALA A 204 26.74 6.72 3.11
#